data_AF-A0AAW5D784-F1
#
_entry.id   AF-A0AAW5D784-F1
#
_cell.length_a   1.000
_cell.length_b   1.000
_cell.length_c   1.000
_cell.angle_alpha   90.00
_cell.angle_beta   90.00
_cell.angle_gamma   90.00
#
_symmetry.space_group_name_H-M   'P 1'
#
loop_
_entity.id
_entity.type
_entity.pdbx_description
1 polymer ?
#
loop_
_entity_poly.entity_id
_entity_poly.type
_entity_poly.pdbx_seq_one_letter_code
_entity_poly.pdbx_strand_id
1 'polypeptide(L)'
;MATLNFDGANGNYGNGFLQAGSWILEDGILRITGSAPSGDARILWESASNGSLALRILDPKTSPSYAAIFFRATDLNNGFHFLNRAQDNRLRLIKVIDGVTQSPDLLDITPAGIGGASPRTLGVELDGDTIRCFQNGTQVGGDITDTFNKNATLHGIRTGSADYDFDYITIPDPAVAASKTITFDLAEGLVGVSNVNYIVTPAPLGHSIASGTLDTSENTITFGLDEFPELNSGDALLLIATDKQAANDDTDIIAWSSATVTEA
;
A
#
# COMPACT_ATOMS: atom_id res chain seq x y z
N MET A 1 -0.66 -3.90 11.01
CA MET A 1 -1.99 -3.27 11.00
C MET A 1 -1.79 -1.82 11.38
N ALA A 2 -1.56 -0.95 10.41
CA ALA A 2 -1.74 0.47 10.64
C ALA A 2 -3.22 0.75 10.91
N THR A 3 -3.47 1.51 11.97
CA THR A 3 -4.69 2.29 12.07
C THR A 3 -4.49 3.51 11.19
N LEU A 4 -5.41 3.78 10.26
CA LEU A 4 -5.33 5.01 9.49
C LEU A 4 -5.69 6.18 10.42
N ASN A 5 -4.69 6.75 11.08
CA ASN A 5 -4.84 8.02 11.77
C ASN A 5 -4.78 9.11 10.72
N PHE A 6 -5.94 9.56 10.27
CA PHE A 6 -6.05 10.73 9.41
C PHE A 6 -5.76 11.99 10.25
N ASP A 7 -4.51 12.22 10.62
CA ASP A 7 -4.10 13.46 11.27
C ASP A 7 -3.72 14.48 10.19
N GLY A 8 -4.62 15.44 9.96
CA GLY A 8 -4.42 16.57 9.05
C GLY A 8 -5.49 16.69 7.97
N ALA A 9 -5.97 17.92 7.74
CA ALA A 9 -7.07 18.27 6.85
C ALA A 9 -6.91 17.90 5.35
N ASN A 10 -5.80 17.25 4.96
CA ASN A 10 -5.49 16.93 3.56
C ASN A 10 -5.24 15.45 3.25
N GLY A 11 -5.43 14.52 4.20
CA GLY A 11 -5.51 13.08 3.93
C GLY A 11 -4.39 12.49 3.04
N ASN A 12 -3.20 13.08 3.08
CA ASN A 12 -2.13 12.76 2.14
C ASN A 12 -1.39 11.51 2.63
N TYR A 13 -2.02 10.35 2.44
CA TYR A 13 -1.30 9.08 2.48
C TYR A 13 -0.38 9.06 1.26
N GLY A 14 0.93 9.13 1.53
CA GLY A 14 1.96 8.99 0.52
C GLY A 14 1.86 7.62 -0.14
N ASN A 15 1.86 7.62 -1.48
CA ASN A 15 1.72 6.50 -2.41
C ASN A 15 0.28 6.11 -2.75
N GLY A 16 -0.11 6.40 -4.00
CA GLY A 16 -1.25 5.83 -4.72
C GLY A 16 -2.57 5.69 -3.97
N PHE A 17 -3.51 6.63 -4.17
CA PHE A 17 -4.91 6.39 -3.85
C PHE A 17 -5.80 6.62 -5.08
N LEU A 18 -6.86 5.82 -5.22
CA LEU A 18 -7.90 6.03 -6.22
C LEU A 18 -9.17 6.51 -5.52
N GLN A 19 -9.81 7.53 -6.09
CA GLN A 19 -11.05 8.07 -5.54
C GLN A 19 -12.11 8.35 -6.60
N ALA A 20 -13.37 8.22 -6.17
CA ALA A 20 -14.53 8.79 -6.85
C ALA A 20 -15.49 9.36 -5.80
N GLY A 21 -16.11 10.51 -6.10
CA GLY A 21 -16.95 11.23 -5.15
C GLY A 21 -16.16 12.21 -4.29
N SER A 22 -16.71 12.57 -3.13
CA SER A 22 -16.13 13.56 -2.22
C SER A 22 -16.10 13.03 -0.80
N TRP A 23 -15.18 13.55 -0.01
CA TRP A 23 -14.98 13.15 1.37
C TRP A 23 -14.51 14.34 2.20
N ILE A 24 -14.77 14.26 3.49
CA ILE A 24 -14.44 15.26 4.49
C ILE A 24 -13.89 14.50 5.70
N LEU A 25 -12.83 15.03 6.28
CA LEU A 25 -12.27 14.53 7.51
C LEU A 25 -12.41 15.62 8.57
N GLU A 26 -13.12 15.32 9.64
CA GLU A 26 -13.40 16.25 10.73
C GLU A 26 -13.29 15.49 12.05
N ASP A 27 -12.47 15.99 12.97
CA ASP A 27 -12.26 15.39 14.31
C ASP A 27 -11.94 13.88 14.31
N GLY A 28 -11.16 13.42 13.31
CA GLY A 28 -10.77 12.01 13.15
C GLY A 28 -11.86 11.11 12.56
N ILE A 29 -13.04 11.65 12.24
CA ILE A 29 -14.13 10.95 11.58
C ILE A 29 -14.04 11.22 10.08
N LEU A 30 -14.02 10.15 9.29
CA LEU A 30 -14.06 10.24 7.83
C LEU A 30 -15.51 10.18 7.36
N ARG A 31 -16.00 11.30 6.83
CA ARG A 31 -17.29 11.38 6.14
C ARG A 31 -17.09 11.23 4.64
N ILE A 32 -17.70 10.21 4.03
CA ILE A 32 -17.83 10.14 2.58
C ILE A 32 -19.18 10.70 2.18
N THR A 33 -19.18 11.72 1.33
CA THR A 33 -20.40 12.34 0.83
C THR A 33 -20.84 11.67 -0.46
N GLY A 34 -21.92 10.91 -0.38
CA GLY A 34 -22.54 10.22 -1.51
C GLY A 34 -23.74 11.01 -2.01
N SER A 35 -23.56 12.27 -2.43
CA SER A 35 -24.71 13.05 -2.90
C SER A 35 -25.12 12.68 -4.32
N ALA A 36 -26.42 12.62 -4.58
CA ALA A 36 -26.96 12.71 -5.94
C ALA A 36 -26.62 14.09 -6.55
N PRO A 37 -26.40 14.20 -7.87
CA PRO A 37 -26.57 13.17 -8.90
C PRO A 37 -25.34 12.25 -9.06
N SER A 38 -24.28 12.47 -8.29
CA SER A 38 -22.92 11.96 -8.53
C SER A 38 -22.67 10.46 -8.27
N GLY A 39 -23.67 9.68 -7.88
CA GLY A 39 -23.53 8.23 -7.73
C GLY A 39 -22.72 7.80 -6.50
N ASP A 40 -22.30 6.53 -6.51
CA ASP A 40 -21.54 5.92 -5.41
C ASP A 40 -20.17 6.60 -5.22
N ALA A 41 -19.75 6.77 -3.97
CA ALA A 41 -18.45 7.33 -3.63
C ALA A 41 -17.54 6.24 -3.06
N ARG A 42 -16.24 6.37 -3.28
CA ARG A 42 -15.24 5.35 -2.92
C ARG A 42 -13.84 5.94 -2.85
N ILE A 43 -13.06 5.42 -1.91
CA ILE A 43 -11.65 5.73 -1.72
C ILE A 43 -10.93 4.40 -1.54
N LEU A 44 -9.82 4.23 -2.26
CA LEU A 44 -8.97 3.05 -2.23
C LEU A 44 -7.52 3.48 -1.99
N TRP A 45 -6.81 2.73 -1.15
CA TRP A 45 -5.42 2.91 -0.79
C TRP A 45 -4.62 1.66 -1.17
N GLU A 46 -3.34 1.85 -1.49
CA GLU A 46 -2.38 0.75 -1.57
C GLU A 46 -2.21 0.05 -0.21
N SER A 47 -2.18 -1.28 -0.25
CA SER A 47 -2.17 -2.15 0.93
C SER A 47 -1.72 -3.56 0.53
N ALA A 48 -1.40 -4.44 1.50
CA ALA A 48 -1.11 -5.84 1.18
C ALA A 48 -2.35 -6.55 0.61
N SER A 49 -2.14 -7.57 -0.22
CA SER A 49 -3.22 -8.37 -0.82
C SER A 49 -3.94 -9.30 0.17
N ASN A 50 -3.25 -9.65 1.27
CA ASN A 50 -3.74 -10.46 2.39
C ASN A 50 -3.67 -9.64 3.69
N GLY A 51 -4.44 -10.07 4.69
CA GLY A 51 -4.54 -9.41 6.00
C GLY A 51 -5.98 -9.03 6.36
N SER A 52 -6.12 -8.18 7.38
CA SER A 52 -7.41 -7.79 7.92
C SER A 52 -7.74 -6.33 7.61
N LEU A 53 -8.98 -6.11 7.17
CA LEU A 53 -9.58 -4.81 6.95
C LEU A 53 -10.72 -4.63 7.92
N ALA A 54 -10.87 -3.44 8.48
CA ALA A 54 -12.01 -3.11 9.31
C ALA A 54 -12.37 -1.63 9.19
N LEU A 55 -13.65 -1.34 9.42
CA LEU A 55 -14.17 0.01 9.58
C LEU A 55 -15.34 0.00 10.54
N ARG A 56 -15.54 1.10 11.25
CA ARG A 56 -16.73 1.35 12.05
C ARG A 56 -17.66 2.30 11.30
N ILE A 57 -18.92 1.91 11.15
CA ILE A 57 -19.99 2.76 10.63
C ILE A 57 -20.70 3.39 11.82
N LEU A 58 -20.67 4.72 11.92
CA LEU A 58 -21.24 5.45 13.05
C LEU A 58 -22.75 5.63 12.94
N ASP A 59 -23.27 5.91 11.74
CA ASP A 59 -24.69 6.14 11.51
C ASP A 59 -25.20 5.40 10.24
N PRO A 60 -25.57 4.12 10.36
CA PRO A 60 -26.10 3.37 9.23
C PRO A 60 -27.45 3.90 8.73
N LYS A 61 -27.51 4.27 7.46
CA LYS A 61 -28.72 4.83 6.84
C LYS A 61 -29.77 3.76 6.53
N THR A 62 -31.01 3.99 6.96
CA THR A 62 -32.17 3.13 6.65
C THR A 62 -32.86 3.47 5.33
N SER A 63 -32.35 4.45 4.58
CA SER A 63 -32.76 4.73 3.20
C SER A 63 -32.06 3.78 2.21
N PRO A 64 -32.54 3.68 0.94
CA PRO A 64 -31.88 2.90 -0.11
C PRO A 64 -30.45 3.34 -0.40
N SER A 65 -29.52 2.72 0.33
CA SER A 65 -28.12 3.11 0.42
C SER A 65 -27.32 1.99 1.11
N TYR A 66 -26.00 2.09 1.09
CA TYR A 66 -25.10 1.16 1.76
C TYR A 66 -23.75 1.82 2.08
N ALA A 67 -23.06 1.22 3.05
CA ALA A 67 -21.64 1.42 3.29
C ALA A 67 -20.93 0.08 3.14
N ALA A 68 -19.70 0.08 2.63
CA ALA A 68 -18.99 -1.15 2.32
C ALA A 68 -17.48 -1.03 2.51
N ILE A 69 -16.85 -2.16 2.86
CA ILE A 69 -15.43 -2.38 2.59
C ILE A 69 -15.30 -2.77 1.12
N PHE A 70 -14.43 -2.08 0.38
CA PHE A 70 -14.06 -2.39 -1.00
C PHE A 70 -12.64 -2.94 -0.99
N PHE A 71 -12.42 -4.18 -1.43
CA PHE A 71 -11.15 -4.86 -1.25
C PHE A 71 -10.78 -5.69 -2.48
N ARG A 72 -9.47 -6.00 -2.59
CA ARG A 72 -8.88 -6.69 -3.75
C ARG A 72 -9.30 -6.01 -5.06
N ALA A 73 -9.22 -4.69 -5.06
CA ALA A 73 -9.57 -3.89 -6.21
C ALA A 73 -8.37 -3.77 -7.16
N THR A 74 -8.61 -3.88 -8.46
CA THR A 74 -7.60 -3.49 -9.48
C THR A 74 -7.82 -2.06 -9.95
N ASP A 75 -9.06 -1.59 -9.86
CA ASP A 75 -9.46 -0.23 -10.14
C ASP A 75 -10.79 0.07 -9.42
N LEU A 76 -11.37 1.23 -9.69
CA LEU A 76 -12.62 1.67 -9.08
C LEU A 76 -13.83 0.79 -9.43
N ASN A 77 -13.79 0.02 -10.51
CA ASN A 77 -14.88 -0.76 -11.08
C ASN A 77 -14.70 -2.28 -10.96
N ASN A 78 -13.56 -2.75 -10.43
CA ASN A 78 -13.21 -4.16 -10.36
C ASN A 78 -12.73 -4.54 -8.96
N GLY A 79 -13.45 -5.45 -8.28
CA GLY A 79 -13.06 -6.02 -6.98
C GLY A 79 -14.25 -6.56 -6.17
N PHE A 80 -14.05 -6.77 -4.88
CA PHE A 80 -15.10 -7.25 -3.98
C PHE A 80 -15.64 -6.17 -3.07
N HIS A 81 -16.92 -6.26 -2.72
CA HIS A 81 -17.56 -5.32 -1.83
C HIS A 81 -18.28 -6.10 -0.73
N PHE A 82 -17.94 -5.83 0.53
CA PHE A 82 -18.69 -6.30 1.67
C PHE A 82 -19.59 -5.18 2.20
N LEU A 83 -20.87 -5.25 1.86
CA LEU A 83 -21.87 -4.21 2.05
C LEU A 83 -22.65 -4.42 3.35
N ASN A 84 -22.89 -3.32 4.05
CA ASN A 84 -23.96 -3.16 5.02
C ASN A 84 -25.11 -2.35 4.40
N ARG A 85 -26.26 -3.01 4.22
CA ARG A 85 -27.52 -2.39 3.84
C ARG A 85 -28.43 -2.32 5.06
N ALA A 86 -28.46 -1.16 5.69
CA ALA A 86 -29.22 -0.95 6.92
C ALA A 86 -30.74 -0.91 6.69
N GLN A 87 -31.19 -0.49 5.51
CA GLN A 87 -32.62 -0.42 5.13
C GLN A 87 -33.39 -1.74 5.25
N ASP A 88 -32.73 -2.86 4.93
CA ASP A 88 -33.32 -4.21 4.91
C ASP A 88 -32.56 -5.17 5.84
N ASN A 89 -31.67 -4.60 6.67
CA ASN A 89 -30.79 -5.30 7.58
C ASN A 89 -30.08 -6.49 6.89
N ARG A 90 -29.37 -6.21 5.79
CA ARG A 90 -28.60 -7.19 5.04
C ARG A 90 -27.11 -6.92 5.08
N LEU A 91 -26.34 -7.99 5.22
CA LEU A 91 -24.92 -8.01 4.90
C LEU A 91 -24.73 -8.80 3.62
N ARG A 92 -24.03 -8.21 2.64
CA ARG A 92 -23.81 -8.83 1.33
C ARG A 92 -22.35 -8.80 0.95
N LEU A 93 -21.81 -9.92 0.47
CA LEU A 93 -20.54 -9.94 -0.24
C LEU A 93 -20.83 -10.11 -1.73
N ILE A 94 -20.43 -9.12 -2.52
CA ILE A 94 -20.60 -9.14 -3.97
C ILE A 94 -19.26 -9.02 -4.67
N LYS A 95 -19.20 -9.61 -5.87
CA LYS A 95 -18.10 -9.41 -6.83
C LYS A 95 -18.55 -8.40 -7.87
N VAL A 96 -17.68 -7.45 -8.23
CA VAL A 96 -17.92 -6.47 -9.28
C VAL A 96 -16.83 -6.60 -10.33
N ILE A 97 -17.24 -6.76 -11.59
CA ILE A 97 -16.36 -6.84 -12.77
C ILE A 97 -16.85 -5.80 -13.77
N ASP A 98 -15.96 -4.91 -14.19
CA ASP A 98 -16.24 -3.80 -15.10
C ASP A 98 -17.46 -2.95 -14.68
N GLY A 99 -17.58 -2.72 -13.37
CA GLY A 99 -18.67 -1.94 -12.77
C GLY A 99 -19.99 -2.70 -12.64
N VAL A 100 -20.04 -3.95 -13.08
CA VAL A 100 -21.24 -4.80 -13.03
C VAL A 100 -21.16 -5.76 -11.86
N THR A 101 -22.17 -5.69 -10.99
CA THR A 101 -22.37 -6.68 -9.91
C THR A 101 -22.65 -8.05 -10.49
N GLN A 102 -21.81 -9.02 -10.13
CA GLN A 102 -21.97 -10.41 -10.53
C GLN A 102 -23.01 -11.10 -9.64
N SER A 103 -23.83 -11.97 -10.25
CA SER A 103 -24.84 -12.76 -9.56
C SER A 103 -24.50 -14.25 -9.67
N PRO A 104 -24.71 -15.07 -8.61
CA PRO A 104 -25.25 -14.69 -7.31
C PRO A 104 -24.24 -13.93 -6.43
N ASP A 105 -24.76 -13.31 -5.36
CA ASP A 105 -23.90 -12.82 -4.27
C ASP A 105 -23.17 -13.99 -3.63
N LEU A 106 -21.95 -13.73 -3.15
CA LEU A 106 -21.13 -14.71 -2.44
C LEU A 106 -21.58 -14.89 -0.98
N LEU A 107 -22.20 -13.85 -0.42
CA LEU A 107 -22.85 -13.86 0.89
C LEU A 107 -24.07 -12.95 0.80
N ASP A 108 -25.22 -13.39 1.32
CA ASP A 108 -26.40 -12.55 1.55
C ASP A 108 -27.14 -13.06 2.79
N ILE A 109 -27.02 -12.33 3.89
CA ILE A 109 -27.59 -12.74 5.19
C ILE A 109 -28.29 -11.58 5.89
N THR A 110 -29.20 -11.93 6.80
CA THR A 110 -29.74 -11.01 7.80
C THR A 110 -29.04 -11.27 9.14
N PRO A 111 -28.20 -10.36 9.64
CA PRO A 111 -27.53 -10.56 10.92
C PRO A 111 -28.52 -10.49 12.09
N ALA A 112 -28.34 -11.38 13.06
CA ALA A 112 -29.17 -11.42 14.26
C ALA A 112 -28.74 -10.33 15.27
N GLY A 113 -29.69 -9.80 16.03
CA GLY A 113 -29.42 -8.99 17.22
C GLY A 113 -28.96 -7.55 17.00
N ILE A 114 -28.99 -7.03 15.76
CA ILE A 114 -28.59 -5.65 15.45
C ILE A 114 -29.70 -5.00 14.63
N GLY A 115 -30.21 -3.85 15.09
CA GLY A 115 -31.21 -3.07 14.37
C GLY A 115 -30.60 -2.35 13.16
N GLY A 116 -31.39 -2.05 12.13
CA GLY A 116 -30.90 -1.41 10.90
C GLY A 116 -30.09 -0.14 11.13
N ALA A 117 -30.49 0.72 12.07
CA ALA A 117 -29.81 1.99 12.38
C ALA A 117 -28.69 1.90 13.44
N SER A 118 -28.40 0.72 13.99
CA SER A 118 -27.40 0.60 15.07
C SER A 118 -25.97 0.69 14.53
N PRO A 119 -25.06 1.49 15.12
CA PRO A 119 -23.65 1.53 14.76
C PRO A 119 -23.04 0.12 14.77
N ARG A 120 -22.06 -0.12 13.89
CA ARG A 120 -21.45 -1.45 13.75
C ARG A 120 -20.07 -1.37 13.12
N THR A 121 -19.25 -2.37 13.39
CA THR A 121 -17.97 -2.60 12.73
C THR A 121 -18.14 -3.65 11.66
N LEU A 122 -17.68 -3.37 10.44
CA LEU A 122 -17.47 -4.37 9.40
C LEU A 122 -16.01 -4.80 9.41
N GLY A 123 -15.76 -6.07 9.14
CA GLY A 123 -14.42 -6.60 8.96
C GLY A 123 -14.35 -7.58 7.80
N VAL A 124 -13.19 -7.64 7.16
CA VAL A 124 -12.84 -8.65 6.15
C VAL A 124 -11.44 -9.16 6.47
N GLU A 125 -11.25 -10.48 6.47
CA GLU A 125 -9.94 -11.12 6.55
C GLU A 125 -9.65 -11.87 5.25
N LEU A 126 -8.44 -11.69 4.74
CA LEU A 126 -7.97 -12.18 3.46
C LEU A 126 -6.76 -13.08 3.66
N ASP A 127 -6.86 -14.33 3.21
CA ASP A 127 -5.79 -15.32 3.27
C ASP A 127 -5.77 -16.15 1.99
N GLY A 128 -4.90 -15.79 1.04
CA GLY A 128 -4.79 -16.45 -0.25
C GLY A 128 -6.09 -16.33 -1.05
N ASP A 129 -6.79 -17.44 -1.26
CA ASP A 129 -8.08 -17.44 -1.97
C ASP A 129 -9.28 -17.28 -1.02
N THR A 130 -9.04 -17.30 0.29
CA THR A 130 -10.09 -17.29 1.31
C THR A 130 -10.42 -15.87 1.77
N ILE A 131 -11.71 -15.61 1.88
CA ILE A 131 -12.32 -14.37 2.36
C ILE A 131 -13.23 -14.72 3.53
N ARG A 132 -13.03 -14.04 4.67
CA ARG A 132 -13.91 -14.13 5.85
C ARG A 132 -14.50 -12.77 6.15
N CYS A 133 -15.81 -12.71 6.31
CA CYS A 133 -16.52 -11.48 6.62
C CYS A 133 -16.93 -11.45 8.09
N PHE A 134 -16.85 -10.28 8.72
CA PHE A 134 -17.15 -10.12 10.14
C PHE A 134 -18.09 -8.93 10.37
N GLN A 135 -18.97 -9.07 11.36
CA GLN A 135 -19.73 -7.96 11.94
C GLN A 135 -19.47 -7.92 13.44
N ASN A 136 -19.04 -6.76 13.96
CA ASN A 136 -18.71 -6.58 15.37
C ASN A 136 -17.76 -7.67 15.91
N GLY A 137 -16.76 -8.05 15.11
CA GLY A 137 -15.77 -9.07 15.45
C GLY A 137 -16.26 -10.53 15.38
N THR A 138 -17.55 -10.77 15.08
CA THR A 138 -18.07 -12.13 14.88
C THR A 138 -18.13 -12.44 13.38
N GLN A 139 -17.60 -13.60 12.98
CA GLN A 139 -17.69 -14.04 11.59
C GLN A 139 -19.15 -14.22 11.18
N VAL A 140 -19.47 -13.74 9.98
CA VAL A 140 -20.80 -13.85 9.40
C VAL A 140 -20.76 -14.75 8.18
N GLY A 141 -21.61 -15.78 8.17
CA GLY A 141 -21.53 -16.85 7.17
C GLY A 141 -20.32 -17.77 7.41
N GLY A 142 -19.93 -18.51 6.37
CA GLY A 142 -18.73 -19.35 6.37
C GLY A 142 -17.57 -18.70 5.60
N ASP A 143 -16.46 -19.43 5.48
CA ASP A 143 -15.35 -19.06 4.62
C ASP A 143 -15.78 -19.07 3.15
N ILE A 144 -15.35 -18.05 2.40
CA ILE A 144 -15.65 -17.89 0.98
C ILE A 144 -14.34 -18.04 0.22
N THR A 145 -14.26 -18.98 -0.73
CA THR A 145 -13.06 -19.19 -1.54
C THR A 145 -13.26 -18.67 -2.96
N ASP A 146 -12.46 -17.68 -3.36
CA ASP A 146 -12.52 -17.05 -4.67
C ASP A 146 -11.14 -16.55 -5.13
N THR A 147 -10.74 -16.88 -6.35
CA THR A 147 -9.43 -16.53 -6.90
C THR A 147 -9.40 -15.16 -7.59
N PHE A 148 -10.57 -14.53 -7.79
CA PHE A 148 -10.66 -13.23 -8.45
C PHE A 148 -9.85 -12.18 -7.68
N ASN A 149 -8.97 -11.46 -8.39
CA ASN A 149 -8.14 -10.38 -7.84
C ASN A 149 -7.41 -10.71 -6.52
N LYS A 150 -7.10 -11.98 -6.24
CA LYS A 150 -6.50 -12.38 -4.97
C LYS A 150 -5.17 -11.70 -4.63
N ASN A 151 -4.45 -11.24 -5.65
CA ASN A 151 -3.17 -10.54 -5.51
C ASN A 151 -3.31 -9.01 -5.61
N ALA A 152 -4.52 -8.48 -5.78
CA ALA A 152 -4.74 -7.06 -5.93
C ALA A 152 -4.54 -6.33 -4.59
N THR A 153 -3.92 -5.16 -4.66
CA THR A 153 -3.37 -4.42 -3.50
C THR A 153 -4.16 -3.16 -3.18
N LEU A 154 -5.24 -2.85 -3.90
CA LEU A 154 -6.09 -1.70 -3.57
C LEU A 154 -7.26 -2.13 -2.69
N HIS A 155 -7.39 -1.44 -1.56
CA HIS A 155 -8.49 -1.64 -0.63
C HIS A 155 -8.95 -0.33 -0.03
N GLY A 156 -10.17 -0.30 0.49
CA GLY A 156 -10.72 0.88 1.12
C GLY A 156 -12.22 0.76 1.32
N ILE A 157 -12.92 1.85 1.02
CA ILE A 157 -14.31 2.04 1.44
C ILE A 157 -15.16 2.55 0.29
N ARG A 158 -16.45 2.18 0.32
CA ARG A 158 -17.46 2.63 -0.64
C ARG A 158 -18.76 2.97 0.07
N THR A 159 -19.44 4.00 -0.40
CA THR A 159 -20.81 4.34 -0.02
C THR A 159 -21.70 4.40 -1.24
N GLY A 160 -23.00 4.13 -1.08
CA GLY A 160 -23.99 4.30 -2.13
C GLY A 160 -24.95 5.43 -1.83
N SER A 161 -25.04 6.44 -2.70
CA SER A 161 -26.08 7.49 -2.75
C SER A 161 -26.56 8.14 -1.43
N ALA A 162 -25.78 8.04 -0.36
CA ALA A 162 -25.96 8.77 0.90
C ALA A 162 -24.61 8.96 1.59
N ASP A 163 -24.59 9.92 2.50
CA ASP A 163 -23.41 10.23 3.30
C ASP A 163 -23.25 9.22 4.44
N TYR A 164 -22.02 8.76 4.67
CA TYR A 164 -21.69 7.91 5.82
C TYR A 164 -20.47 8.43 6.55
N ASP A 165 -20.54 8.29 7.88
CA ASP A 165 -19.47 8.62 8.80
C ASP A 165 -18.79 7.32 9.25
N PHE A 166 -17.47 7.29 9.04
CA PHE A 166 -16.59 6.18 9.33
C PHE A 166 -15.56 6.55 10.39
N ASP A 167 -15.20 5.57 11.20
CA ASP A 167 -14.17 5.66 12.23
C ASP A 167 -13.40 4.32 12.29
N TYR A 168 -12.25 4.29 12.97
CA TYR A 168 -11.41 3.10 13.17
C TYR A 168 -11.16 2.31 11.88
N ILE A 169 -10.77 3.01 10.81
CA ILE A 169 -10.44 2.37 9.54
C ILE A 169 -9.05 1.74 9.66
N THR A 170 -8.97 0.43 9.45
CA THR A 170 -7.72 -0.33 9.41
C THR A 170 -7.62 -1.05 8.08
N ILE A 171 -6.49 -0.91 7.41
CA ILE A 171 -6.12 -1.67 6.22
C ILE A 171 -4.76 -2.34 6.47
N PRO A 172 -4.46 -3.51 5.86
CA PRO A 172 -3.17 -4.14 6.04
C PRO A 172 -2.09 -3.29 5.38
N ASP A 173 -0.95 -3.17 6.04
CA ASP A 173 0.15 -2.36 5.54
C ASP A 173 0.59 -2.91 4.17
N PRO A 174 0.87 -2.06 3.17
CA PRO A 174 1.48 -2.53 1.93
C PRO A 174 2.75 -3.29 2.28
N ALA A 175 3.08 -4.30 1.48
CA ALA A 175 4.38 -4.93 1.58
C ALA A 175 5.42 -3.83 1.34
N VAL A 176 6.17 -3.47 2.37
CA VAL A 176 7.32 -2.60 2.22
C VAL A 176 8.30 -3.42 1.39
N ALA A 177 8.64 -2.94 0.19
CA ALA A 177 9.74 -3.55 -0.56
C ALA A 177 10.96 -3.53 0.37
N ALA A 178 11.55 -4.70 0.57
CA ALA A 178 12.72 -4.81 1.42
C ALA A 178 13.80 -3.85 0.88
N SER A 179 14.39 -3.05 1.77
CA SER A 179 15.31 -2.00 1.34
C SER A 179 16.58 -2.68 0.83
N LYS A 180 17.00 -2.32 -0.37
CA LYS A 180 18.22 -2.84 -0.97
C LYS A 180 19.35 -1.87 -0.64
N THR A 181 20.42 -2.41 -0.08
CA THR A 181 21.62 -1.64 0.21
C THR A 181 22.85 -2.36 -0.29
N ILE A 182 23.94 -1.63 -0.44
CA ILE A 182 25.26 -2.19 -0.65
C ILE A 182 26.25 -1.38 0.15
N THR A 183 27.18 -2.07 0.83
CA THR A 183 28.24 -1.42 1.60
C THR A 183 29.59 -1.82 1.05
N PHE A 184 30.38 -0.82 0.67
CA PHE A 184 31.75 -1.01 0.20
C PHE A 184 32.74 -0.62 1.29
N ASP A 185 33.78 -1.43 1.47
CA ASP A 185 34.99 -1.02 2.18
C ASP A 185 35.80 -0.08 1.27
N LEU A 186 36.23 1.06 1.81
CA LEU A 186 37.14 1.96 1.13
C LEU A 186 38.58 1.50 1.30
N ALA A 187 39.37 1.64 0.24
CA ALA A 187 40.81 1.47 0.34
C ALA A 187 41.39 2.51 1.30
N GLU A 188 42.32 2.09 2.18
CA GLU A 188 42.90 2.96 3.21
C GLU A 188 43.45 4.29 2.66
N GLY A 189 44.00 4.28 1.43
CA GLY A 189 44.52 5.46 0.78
C GLY A 189 43.47 6.53 0.40
N LEU A 190 42.18 6.17 0.33
CA LEU A 190 41.09 7.11 0.04
C LEU A 190 40.47 7.72 1.29
N VAL A 191 40.64 7.11 2.47
CA VAL A 191 39.99 7.57 3.71
C VAL A 191 40.52 8.96 4.08
N GLY A 192 39.61 9.93 4.22
CA GLY A 192 39.89 11.33 4.50
C GLY A 192 40.30 12.17 3.28
N VAL A 193 40.35 11.59 2.08
CA VAL A 193 40.72 12.31 0.84
C VAL A 193 39.52 13.10 0.31
N SER A 194 39.68 14.41 0.12
CA SER A 194 38.61 15.27 -0.40
C SER A 194 38.46 15.18 -1.92
N ASN A 195 37.26 15.49 -2.44
CA ASN A 195 36.95 15.56 -3.88
C ASN A 195 37.14 14.23 -4.65
N VAL A 196 37.02 13.09 -3.98
CA VAL A 196 37.03 11.79 -4.63
C VAL A 196 35.76 11.63 -5.44
N ASN A 197 35.89 11.37 -6.73
CA ASN A 197 34.79 11.00 -7.61
C ASN A 197 34.61 9.48 -7.63
N TYR A 198 33.39 9.01 -7.80
CA TYR A 198 33.11 7.58 -7.87
C TYR A 198 32.12 7.23 -8.97
N ILE A 199 32.16 5.95 -9.36
CA ILE A 199 31.11 5.26 -10.09
C ILE A 199 30.81 3.93 -9.41
N VAL A 200 29.55 3.53 -9.38
CA VAL A 200 29.08 2.18 -9.04
C VAL A 200 28.53 1.53 -10.30
N THR A 201 28.94 0.30 -10.57
CA THR A 201 28.55 -0.48 -11.76
C THR A 201 28.36 -1.95 -11.41
N PRO A 202 27.50 -2.70 -12.12
CA PRO A 202 27.49 -4.16 -12.05
C PRO A 202 28.86 -4.79 -12.37
N ALA A 203 29.21 -5.87 -11.66
CA ALA A 203 30.37 -6.69 -11.95
C ALA A 203 30.05 -7.71 -13.09
N PRO A 204 30.99 -8.03 -14.00
CA PRO A 204 32.38 -7.58 -14.04
C PRO A 204 32.56 -6.14 -14.54
N LEU A 205 31.70 -5.60 -15.40
CA LEU A 205 31.58 -4.18 -15.76
C LEU A 205 30.25 -4.00 -16.52
N GLY A 206 29.52 -2.90 -16.28
CA GLY A 206 28.21 -2.62 -16.87
C GLY A 206 27.95 -1.11 -16.99
N HIS A 207 26.70 -0.73 -17.22
CA HIS A 207 26.31 0.67 -17.12
C HIS A 207 26.39 1.13 -15.67
N SER A 208 26.95 2.33 -15.45
CA SER A 208 26.99 2.92 -14.12
C SER A 208 25.57 3.17 -13.63
N ILE A 209 25.30 2.73 -12.41
CA ILE A 209 24.00 2.92 -11.73
C ILE A 209 24.04 4.12 -10.79
N ALA A 210 25.22 4.48 -10.27
CA ALA A 210 25.43 5.66 -9.45
C ALA A 210 26.79 6.27 -9.72
N SER A 211 26.89 7.60 -9.63
CA SER A 211 28.15 8.34 -9.73
C SER A 211 28.06 9.68 -9.03
N GLY A 212 29.20 10.25 -8.65
CA GLY A 212 29.25 11.57 -8.03
C GLY A 212 30.51 11.78 -7.21
N THR A 213 30.43 12.65 -6.21
CA THR A 213 31.48 12.84 -5.21
C THR A 213 31.24 11.88 -4.04
N LEU A 214 32.31 11.21 -3.62
CA LEU A 214 32.33 10.19 -2.59
C LEU A 214 32.66 10.83 -1.24
N ASP A 215 31.87 10.51 -0.20
CA ASP A 215 32.23 10.87 1.17
C ASP A 215 33.23 9.86 1.72
N THR A 216 34.48 10.30 1.91
CA THR A 216 35.58 9.45 2.38
C THR A 216 35.87 9.64 3.88
N SER A 217 34.99 10.31 4.62
CA SER A 217 35.20 10.57 6.05
C SER A 217 35.21 9.29 6.91
N GLU A 218 34.61 8.22 6.41
CA GLU A 218 34.59 6.89 7.04
C GLU A 218 35.30 5.83 6.17
N ASN A 219 35.56 4.65 6.73
CA ASN A 219 36.20 3.53 6.03
C ASN A 219 35.21 2.66 5.24
N THR A 220 33.91 2.91 5.36
CA THR A 220 32.85 2.21 4.64
C THR A 220 31.84 3.19 4.09
N ILE A 221 31.22 2.85 2.96
CA ILE A 221 30.14 3.66 2.37
C ILE A 221 28.98 2.75 2.00
N THR A 222 27.78 3.15 2.43
CA THR A 222 26.54 2.45 2.12
C THR A 222 25.72 3.25 1.11
N PHE A 223 25.28 2.57 0.04
CA PHE A 223 24.33 3.11 -0.93
C PHE A 223 22.97 2.46 -0.74
N GLY A 224 21.92 3.28 -0.73
CA GLY A 224 20.55 2.81 -0.93
C GLY A 224 20.32 2.51 -2.41
N LEU A 225 19.68 1.39 -2.70
CA LEU A 225 19.47 0.88 -4.05
C LEU A 225 17.98 0.75 -4.42
N ASP A 226 17.10 1.36 -3.63
CA ASP A 226 15.65 1.24 -3.78
C ASP A 226 15.15 1.83 -5.13
N GLU A 227 15.91 2.73 -5.74
CA GLU A 227 15.64 3.29 -7.08
C GLU A 227 15.99 2.34 -8.24
N PHE A 228 16.65 1.21 -7.96
CA PHE A 228 17.15 0.24 -8.96
C PHE A 228 16.44 -1.11 -8.83
N PRO A 229 15.18 -1.24 -9.30
CA PRO A 229 14.38 -2.44 -9.11
C PRO A 229 14.96 -3.69 -9.78
N GLU A 230 15.81 -3.54 -10.78
CA GLU A 230 16.47 -4.62 -11.51
C GLU A 230 17.57 -5.33 -10.72
N LEU A 231 18.11 -4.70 -9.68
CA LEU A 231 19.14 -5.28 -8.82
C LEU A 231 18.50 -6.23 -7.81
N ASN A 232 19.11 -7.38 -7.58
CA ASN A 232 18.62 -8.42 -6.69
C ASN A 232 19.61 -8.65 -5.54
N SER A 233 19.12 -9.15 -4.40
CA SER A 233 20.00 -9.62 -3.33
C SER A 233 21.00 -10.66 -3.87
N GLY A 234 22.28 -10.45 -3.60
CA GLY A 234 23.37 -11.28 -4.09
C GLY A 234 24.01 -10.79 -5.40
N ASP A 235 23.43 -9.80 -6.08
CA ASP A 235 24.08 -9.17 -7.23
C ASP A 235 25.37 -8.47 -6.78
N ALA A 236 26.45 -8.66 -7.54
CA ALA A 236 27.75 -8.07 -7.25
C ALA A 236 27.91 -6.73 -7.98
N LEU A 237 28.28 -5.69 -7.24
CA LEU A 237 28.60 -4.38 -7.79
C LEU A 237 30.07 -4.03 -7.49
N LEU A 238 30.60 -3.16 -8.33
CA LEU A 238 31.93 -2.58 -8.21
C LEU A 238 31.79 -1.09 -7.92
N LEU A 239 32.50 -0.63 -6.89
CA LEU A 239 32.81 0.78 -6.68
C LEU A 239 34.17 1.04 -7.32
N ILE A 240 34.25 2.05 -8.18
CA ILE A 240 35.51 2.59 -8.68
C ILE A 240 35.57 4.05 -8.26
N ALA A 241 36.64 4.42 -7.55
CA ALA A 241 36.81 5.75 -6.99
C ALA A 241 38.17 6.34 -7.35
N THR A 242 38.20 7.65 -7.60
CA THR A 242 39.42 8.38 -7.93
C THR A 242 39.39 9.83 -7.46
N ASP A 243 40.51 10.34 -6.96
CA ASP A 243 40.72 11.76 -6.67
C ASP A 243 41.15 12.57 -7.90
N LYS A 244 41.28 11.94 -9.06
CA LYS A 244 41.66 12.57 -10.33
C LYS A 244 40.72 13.72 -10.68
N GLN A 245 41.28 14.93 -10.76
CA GLN A 245 40.54 16.13 -11.14
C GLN A 245 40.74 16.52 -12.62
N ALA A 246 41.77 15.99 -13.29
CA ALA A 246 42.08 16.31 -14.68
C ALA A 246 42.72 15.11 -15.38
N ALA A 247 42.48 14.94 -16.68
CA ALA A 247 42.90 13.76 -17.45
C ALA A 247 44.43 13.50 -17.47
N ASN A 248 45.23 14.53 -17.19
CA ASN A 248 46.68 14.56 -17.26
C ASN A 248 47.37 14.60 -15.89
N ASP A 249 46.64 14.32 -14.81
CA ASP A 249 47.26 14.06 -13.51
C ASP A 249 47.85 12.63 -13.50
N ASP A 250 49.09 12.48 -13.04
CA ASP A 250 49.81 11.20 -12.95
C ASP A 250 49.95 10.74 -11.49
N THR A 251 49.39 11.49 -10.53
CA THR A 251 49.53 11.23 -9.08
C THR A 251 48.26 10.69 -8.42
N ASP A 252 47.26 10.30 -9.20
CA ASP A 252 45.94 9.96 -8.69
C ASP A 252 45.91 8.62 -7.95
N ILE A 253 45.06 8.58 -6.94
CA ILE A 253 44.59 7.35 -6.30
C ILE A 253 43.44 6.82 -7.15
N ILE A 254 43.55 5.58 -7.60
CA ILE A 254 42.45 4.82 -8.17
C ILE A 254 42.27 3.59 -7.29
N ALA A 255 41.10 3.47 -6.68
CA ALA A 255 40.73 2.28 -5.93
C ALA A 255 39.48 1.65 -6.51
N TRP A 256 39.37 0.34 -6.33
CA TRP A 256 38.14 -0.38 -6.57
C TRP A 256 37.80 -1.26 -5.38
N SER A 257 36.50 -1.46 -5.17
CA SER A 257 35.96 -2.37 -4.16
C SER A 257 34.78 -3.14 -4.77
N SER A 258 34.54 -4.36 -4.30
CA SER A 258 33.41 -5.17 -4.73
C SER A 258 32.57 -5.57 -3.53
N ALA A 259 31.27 -5.43 -3.64
CA ALA A 259 30.34 -5.84 -2.61
C ALA A 259 29.08 -6.46 -3.23
N THR A 260 28.30 -7.13 -2.40
CA THR A 260 27.03 -7.76 -2.81
C THR A 260 25.87 -6.96 -2.28
N VAL A 261 24.85 -6.78 -3.12
CA VAL A 261 23.56 -6.21 -2.71
C VAL A 261 22.96 -7.07 -1.60
N THR A 262 22.53 -6.42 -0.53
CA THR A 262 21.78 -7.01 0.57
C THR A 262 20.37 -6.44 0.60
N GLU A 263 19.39 -7.27 0.92
CA GLU A 263 17.99 -6.90 1.04
C GLU A 263 17.54 -7.18 2.48
N ALA A 264 16.98 -6.16 3.14
CA ALA A 264 16.63 -6.17 4.57
C ALA A 264 15.11 -6.14 4.79
#